data_AF-A0A1C2AKC7-F1
#
_entry.id   AF-A0A1C2AKC7-F1
#
_cell.length_a   1.000
_cell.length_b   1.000
_cell.length_c   1.000
_cell.angle_alpha   90.00
_cell.angle_beta   90.00
_cell.angle_gamma   90.00
#
_symmetry.space_group_name_H-M   'P 1'
#
loop_
_entity.id
_entity.type
_entity.pdbx_description
1 polymer ?
#
loop_
_entity_poly.entity_id
_entity_poly.type
_entity_poly.pdbx_seq_one_letter_code
_entity_poly.pdbx_strand_id
1 'polypeptide(L)'
;MMSIKNWMKESANILFDDSKNDLRALPKTVRLQILLVLSFIWTTVFSLYVFSYATFAFGWAGTYVAHIGLIFAVYYTFKQFHRAEAKAVSVFKTKNFDPFKIMTIVFVIVFIFVFSKGIEVLTRTNSYSIPYDGPSKSAFEKWLPFTKNKSE
;
A
#
# COMPACT_ATOMS: atom_id res chain seq x y z
N MET A 1 14.91 -32.00 13.62
CA MET A 1 14.33 -30.65 13.83
C MET A 1 15.29 -29.51 13.48
N MET A 2 16.60 -29.66 13.74
CA MET A 2 17.61 -28.63 13.43
C MET A 2 17.79 -28.36 11.92
N SER A 3 17.64 -29.39 11.08
CA SER A 3 17.72 -29.26 9.61
C SER A 3 16.61 -28.40 9.01
N ILE A 4 15.35 -28.54 9.48
CA ILE A 4 14.22 -27.74 8.98
C ILE A 4 14.33 -26.30 9.48
N LYS A 5 14.73 -26.11 10.75
CA LYS A 5 14.97 -24.78 11.31
C LYS A 5 16.09 -24.04 10.55
N ASN A 6 17.18 -24.73 10.23
CA ASN A 6 18.28 -24.15 9.45
C ASN A 6 17.85 -23.89 8.01
N TRP A 7 17.11 -24.81 7.37
CA TRP A 7 16.56 -24.63 6.02
C TRP A 7 15.57 -23.44 5.94
N MET A 8 14.68 -23.28 6.92
CA MET A 8 13.78 -22.12 7.00
C MET A 8 14.54 -20.82 7.21
N LYS A 9 15.61 -20.84 8.03
CA LYS A 9 16.43 -19.66 8.31
C LYS A 9 17.25 -19.24 7.09
N GLU A 10 17.79 -20.20 6.34
CA GLU A 10 18.48 -19.96 5.07
C GLU A 10 17.51 -19.46 3.99
N SER A 11 16.34 -20.09 3.88
CA SER A 11 15.30 -19.64 2.94
C SER A 11 14.83 -18.22 3.25
N ALA A 12 14.64 -17.87 4.53
CA ALA A 12 14.28 -16.52 4.95
C ALA A 12 15.41 -15.51 4.67
N ASN A 13 16.67 -15.88 4.94
CA ASN A 13 17.80 -15.01 4.62
C ASN A 13 17.90 -14.76 3.11
N ILE A 14 17.74 -15.77 2.25
CA ILE A 14 17.78 -15.59 0.78
C ILE A 14 16.61 -14.73 0.28
N LEU A 15 15.42 -14.89 0.87
CA LEU A 15 14.20 -14.19 0.44
C LEU A 15 14.17 -12.71 0.89
N PHE A 16 14.77 -12.38 2.04
CA PHE A 16 14.73 -11.04 2.63
C PHE A 16 16.05 -10.26 2.56
N ASP A 17 17.19 -10.90 2.25
CA ASP A 17 18.48 -10.22 2.03
C ASP A 17 18.53 -9.63 0.62
N ASP A 18 18.41 -8.31 0.51
CA ASP A 18 18.40 -7.56 -0.76
C ASP A 18 19.68 -7.78 -1.60
N SER A 19 20.79 -8.23 -0.99
CA SER A 19 22.04 -8.55 -1.70
C SER A 19 22.03 -9.94 -2.37
N LYS A 20 21.22 -10.87 -1.85
CA LYS A 20 21.06 -12.24 -2.36
C LYS A 20 19.69 -12.48 -3.00
N ASN A 21 18.76 -11.55 -2.84
CA ASN A 21 17.40 -11.62 -3.33
C ASN A 21 17.34 -11.26 -4.83
N ASP A 22 17.44 -12.31 -5.65
CA ASP A 22 17.43 -12.22 -7.12
C ASP A 22 16.10 -11.71 -7.71
N LEU A 23 15.05 -11.57 -6.88
CA LEU A 23 13.73 -11.08 -7.28
C LEU A 23 13.76 -9.64 -7.86
N ARG A 24 14.78 -8.84 -7.50
CA ARG A 24 15.03 -7.50 -8.06
C ARG A 24 15.90 -7.47 -9.30
N ALA A 25 16.56 -8.56 -9.68
CA ALA A 25 17.26 -8.68 -10.97
C ALA A 25 16.32 -9.22 -12.06
N LEU A 26 15.23 -9.90 -11.65
CA LEU A 26 14.29 -10.51 -12.59
C LEU A 26 13.65 -9.49 -13.54
N PRO A 27 13.43 -9.84 -14.82
CA PRO A 27 12.67 -9.04 -15.77
C PRO A 27 11.30 -8.65 -15.24
N LYS A 28 10.81 -7.46 -15.62
CA LYS A 28 9.54 -6.90 -15.11
C LYS A 28 8.33 -7.84 -15.28
N THR A 29 8.33 -8.65 -16.34
CA THR A 29 7.32 -9.68 -16.62
C THR A 29 7.30 -10.80 -15.57
N VAL A 30 8.47 -11.28 -15.15
CA VAL A 30 8.60 -12.34 -14.14
C VAL A 30 8.17 -11.83 -12.76
N ARG A 31 8.47 -10.56 -12.43
CA ARG A 31 7.98 -9.94 -11.19
C ARG A 31 6.47 -9.86 -11.15
N LEU A 32 5.85 -9.44 -12.25
CA LEU A 32 4.38 -9.41 -12.37
C LEU A 32 3.80 -10.81 -12.23
N GLN A 33 4.42 -11.82 -12.84
CA GLN A 33 3.99 -13.22 -12.74
C GLN A 33 4.04 -13.73 -11.29
N ILE A 34 5.10 -13.44 -10.54
CA ILE A 34 5.21 -13.84 -9.12
C ILE A 34 4.13 -13.15 -8.28
N LEU A 35 3.88 -11.85 -8.52
CA LEU A 35 2.80 -11.13 -7.84
C LEU A 35 1.41 -11.69 -8.17
N LEU A 36 1.17 -12.10 -9.43
CA LEU A 36 -0.08 -12.75 -9.85
C LEU A 36 -0.26 -14.12 -9.20
N VAL A 37 0.79 -14.94 -9.14
CA VAL A 37 0.78 -16.25 -8.47
C VAL A 37 0.50 -16.09 -6.97
N LEU A 38 1.18 -15.14 -6.33
CA LEU A 38 0.96 -14.86 -4.91
C LEU A 38 -0.49 -14.41 -4.65
N SER A 39 -1.02 -13.49 -5.48
CA SER A 39 -2.41 -13.07 -5.39
C SER A 39 -3.38 -14.25 -5.51
N PHE A 40 -3.14 -15.16 -6.46
CA PHE A 40 -3.98 -16.33 -6.68
C PHE A 40 -4.00 -17.30 -5.49
N ILE A 41 -2.82 -17.56 -4.91
CA ILE A 41 -2.69 -18.41 -3.71
C ILE A 41 -3.48 -17.79 -2.56
N TRP A 42 -3.32 -16.48 -2.32
CA TRP A 42 -4.02 -15.80 -1.23
C TRP A 42 -5.53 -15.72 -1.44
N THR A 43 -6.02 -15.47 -2.66
CA THR A 43 -7.47 -15.55 -2.95
C THR A 43 -8.02 -16.93 -2.60
N THR A 44 -7.25 -18.00 -2.85
CA THR A 44 -7.64 -19.38 -2.55
C THR A 44 -7.66 -19.65 -1.05
N VAL A 45 -6.61 -19.25 -0.32
CA VAL A 45 -6.51 -19.41 1.14
C VAL A 45 -7.60 -18.62 1.87
N PHE A 46 -7.83 -17.36 1.50
CA PHE A 46 -8.89 -16.55 2.11
C PHE A 46 -10.29 -17.06 1.77
N SER A 47 -10.50 -17.59 0.56
CA SER A 47 -11.79 -18.17 0.19
C SER A 47 -12.09 -19.44 1.00
N LEU A 48 -11.09 -20.29 1.27
CA LEU A 48 -11.24 -21.44 2.15
C LEU A 48 -11.48 -21.04 3.62
N TYR A 49 -10.95 -19.89 4.04
CA TYR A 49 -11.14 -19.38 5.41
C TYR A 49 -12.55 -18.79 5.63
N VAL A 50 -13.09 -18.05 4.66
CA VAL A 50 -14.35 -17.31 4.81
C VAL A 50 -15.56 -18.14 4.37
N PHE A 51 -15.44 -18.98 3.35
CA PHE A 51 -16.57 -19.72 2.79
C PHE A 51 -16.54 -21.20 3.18
N SER A 52 -17.74 -21.77 3.40
CA SER A 52 -17.91 -23.21 3.63
C SER A 52 -17.56 -24.00 2.37
N TYR A 53 -17.12 -25.25 2.51
CA TYR A 53 -16.75 -26.15 1.41
C TYR A 53 -17.83 -26.26 0.31
N ALA A 54 -19.11 -26.17 0.67
CA ALA A 54 -20.22 -26.24 -0.28
C ALA A 54 -20.41 -24.97 -1.14
N THR A 55 -20.03 -23.80 -0.62
CA THR A 55 -20.13 -22.51 -1.33
C THR A 55 -18.78 -21.97 -1.78
N PHE A 56 -17.71 -22.73 -1.52
CA PHE A 56 -16.33 -22.35 -1.81
C PHE A 56 -16.12 -21.93 -3.27
N ALA A 57 -16.63 -22.71 -4.24
CA ALA A 57 -16.43 -22.41 -5.65
C ALA A 57 -17.03 -21.05 -6.06
N PHE A 58 -18.22 -20.72 -5.55
CA PHE A 58 -18.88 -19.45 -5.82
C PHE A 58 -18.24 -18.28 -5.06
N GLY A 59 -17.85 -18.48 -3.80
CA GLY A 59 -17.13 -17.48 -3.00
C GLY A 59 -15.75 -17.17 -3.55
N TRP A 60 -15.03 -18.20 -4.02
CA TRP A 60 -13.74 -18.07 -4.69
C TRP A 60 -13.86 -17.35 -6.02
N ALA A 61 -14.82 -17.72 -6.87
CA ALA A 61 -15.05 -17.03 -8.13
C ALA A 61 -15.43 -15.56 -7.91
N GLY A 62 -16.29 -15.27 -6.93
CA GLY A 62 -16.68 -13.90 -6.59
C GLY A 62 -15.51 -13.05 -6.09
N THR A 63 -14.70 -13.58 -5.18
CA THR A 63 -13.52 -12.86 -4.66
C THR A 63 -12.42 -12.67 -5.71
N TYR A 64 -12.23 -13.64 -6.60
CA TYR A 64 -11.28 -13.53 -7.72
C TYR A 64 -11.72 -12.46 -8.73
N VAL A 65 -12.99 -12.45 -9.10
CA VAL A 65 -13.56 -11.41 -9.98
C VAL A 65 -13.48 -10.03 -9.33
N ALA A 66 -13.75 -9.93 -8.02
CA ALA A 66 -13.60 -8.68 -7.28
C ALA A 66 -12.15 -8.16 -7.29
N HIS A 67 -11.15 -9.03 -7.17
CA HIS A 67 -9.74 -8.66 -7.27
C HIS A 67 -9.38 -8.11 -8.65
N ILE A 68 -9.82 -8.77 -9.73
CA ILE A 68 -9.61 -8.29 -11.10
C ILE A 68 -10.29 -6.93 -11.30
N GLY A 69 -11.52 -6.78 -10.80
CA GLY A 69 -12.26 -5.52 -10.84
C GLY A 69 -11.53 -4.38 -10.14
N LEU A 70 -10.93 -4.63 -8.97
CA LEU A 70 -10.14 -3.64 -8.24
C LEU A 70 -8.89 -3.23 -9.02
N ILE A 71 -8.15 -4.19 -9.59
CA ILE A 71 -6.97 -3.91 -10.42
C ILE A 71 -7.37 -3.04 -11.62
N PHE A 72 -8.48 -3.36 -12.29
CA PHE A 72 -8.99 -2.59 -13.41
C PHE A 72 -9.43 -1.17 -13.00
N ALA A 73 -10.16 -1.04 -11.88
CA ALA A 73 -10.60 0.25 -11.37
C ALA A 73 -9.40 1.16 -11.03
N VAL A 74 -8.38 0.60 -10.37
CA VAL A 74 -7.13 1.31 -10.07
C VAL A 74 -6.40 1.71 -11.36
N TYR A 75 -6.25 0.79 -12.32
CA TYR A 75 -5.62 1.12 -13.60
C TYR A 75 -6.38 2.22 -14.36
N TYR A 76 -7.72 2.14 -14.39
CA TYR A 76 -8.57 3.11 -15.07
C TYR A 76 -8.48 4.50 -14.42
N THR A 77 -8.50 4.58 -13.09
CA THR A 77 -8.32 5.85 -12.37
C THR A 77 -6.91 6.42 -12.57
N PHE A 78 -5.86 5.60 -12.49
CA PHE A 78 -4.49 6.03 -12.80
C PHE A 78 -4.35 6.57 -14.23
N LYS A 79 -4.96 5.90 -15.22
CA LYS A 79 -4.97 6.34 -16.62
C LYS A 79 -5.72 7.65 -16.79
N GLN A 80 -6.85 7.82 -16.10
CA GLN A 80 -7.60 9.06 -16.11
C GLN A 80 -6.82 10.21 -15.46
N PHE A 81 -6.10 9.96 -14.37
CA PHE A 81 -5.24 10.96 -13.73
C PHE A 81 -4.06 11.36 -14.62
N HIS A 82 -3.36 10.41 -15.25
CA HIS A 82 -2.28 10.75 -16.19
C HIS A 82 -2.81 11.53 -17.41
N ARG A 83 -4.00 11.17 -17.90
CA ARG A 83 -4.65 11.92 -19.00
C ARG A 83 -5.09 13.31 -18.56
N ALA A 84 -5.54 13.46 -17.33
CA ALA A 84 -5.91 14.74 -16.74
C ALA A 84 -4.68 15.61 -16.49
N GLU A 85 -3.56 15.05 -16.04
CA GLU A 85 -2.26 15.72 -15.86
C GLU A 85 -1.71 16.22 -17.19
N ALA A 86 -1.67 15.35 -18.21
CA ALA A 86 -1.25 15.74 -19.57
C ALA A 86 -2.13 16.83 -20.19
N LYS A 87 -3.39 16.95 -19.75
CA LYS A 87 -4.35 17.96 -20.19
C LYS A 87 -4.63 19.02 -19.13
N ALA A 88 -3.84 19.08 -18.05
CA ALA A 88 -4.05 19.99 -16.94
C ALA A 88 -3.65 21.42 -17.33
N VAL A 89 -4.47 22.05 -18.15
CA VAL A 89 -4.50 23.51 -18.25
C VAL A 89 -5.22 24.05 -17.02
N SER A 90 -4.51 24.84 -16.22
CA SER A 90 -5.09 25.43 -15.01
C SER A 90 -6.34 26.24 -15.36
N VAL A 91 -7.38 26.14 -14.52
CA VAL A 91 -8.64 26.90 -14.68
C VAL A 91 -8.36 28.41 -14.74
N PHE A 92 -7.29 28.86 -14.07
CA PHE A 92 -6.77 30.23 -14.11
C PHE A 92 -6.21 30.63 -15.49
N LYS A 93 -5.65 29.69 -16.27
CA LYS A 93 -5.13 29.93 -17.63
C LYS A 93 -6.26 30.01 -18.67
N THR A 94 -7.31 29.21 -18.51
CA THR A 94 -8.42 29.14 -19.47
C THR A 94 -9.55 30.13 -19.20
N LYS A 95 -9.51 30.88 -18.07
CA LYS A 95 -10.56 31.82 -17.61
C LYS A 95 -11.99 31.26 -17.74
N ASN A 96 -12.15 29.94 -17.57
CA ASN A 96 -13.42 29.23 -17.75
C ASN A 96 -13.96 28.83 -16.37
N PHE A 97 -14.75 29.72 -15.78
CA PHE A 97 -15.33 29.58 -14.44
C PHE A 97 -16.69 28.87 -14.50
N ASP A 98 -16.67 27.60 -14.88
CA ASP A 98 -17.85 26.75 -14.75
C ASP A 98 -18.16 26.55 -13.25
N PRO A 99 -19.44 26.67 -12.82
CA PRO A 99 -19.86 26.41 -11.45
C PRO A 99 -19.32 25.08 -10.88
N PHE A 100 -19.25 24.02 -11.68
CA PHE A 100 -18.73 22.73 -11.25
C PHE A 100 -17.22 22.75 -10.97
N LYS A 101 -16.45 23.50 -11.76
CA LYS A 101 -14.98 23.61 -11.57
C LYS A 101 -14.64 24.47 -10.36
N ILE A 102 -15.39 25.55 -10.13
CA ILE A 102 -15.24 26.39 -8.94
C ILE A 102 -15.58 25.58 -7.69
N MET A 103 -16.71 24.87 -7.71
CA MET A 103 -17.11 23.99 -6.61
C MET A 103 -16.06 22.91 -6.33
N THR A 104 -15.45 22.32 -7.37
CA THR A 104 -14.35 21.35 -7.20
C THR A 104 -13.13 21.98 -6.51
N ILE A 105 -12.72 23.19 -6.90
CA ILE A 105 -11.59 23.90 -6.28
C ILE A 105 -11.89 24.21 -4.81
N VAL A 106 -13.09 24.74 -4.50
CA VAL A 106 -13.51 25.01 -3.12
C VAL A 106 -13.54 23.73 -2.30
N PHE A 107 -14.07 22.65 -2.87
CA PHE A 107 -14.09 21.35 -2.20
C PHE A 107 -12.69 20.84 -1.89
N VAL A 108 -11.74 20.92 -2.83
CA VAL A 108 -10.34 20.53 -2.59
C VAL A 108 -9.69 21.38 -1.49
N ILE A 109 -9.94 22.69 -1.46
CA ILE A 109 -9.42 23.58 -0.39
C ILE A 109 -10.00 23.20 0.97
N VAL A 110 -11.32 22.98 1.06
CA VAL A 110 -11.98 22.55 2.30
C VAL A 110 -11.48 21.17 2.73
N PHE A 111 -11.29 20.25 1.79
CA PHE A 111 -10.79 18.91 2.07
C PHE A 111 -9.35 18.98 2.62
N ILE A 112 -8.46 19.74 1.99
CA ILE A 112 -7.10 19.99 2.50
C ILE A 112 -7.16 20.61 3.90
N PHE A 113 -8.06 21.56 4.15
CA PHE A 113 -8.23 22.17 5.47
C PHE A 113 -8.69 21.15 6.53
N VAL A 114 -9.77 20.41 6.27
CA VAL A 114 -10.30 19.39 7.20
C VAL A 114 -9.26 18.32 7.50
N PHE A 115 -8.52 17.85 6.49
CA PHE A 115 -7.46 16.87 6.70
C PHE A 115 -6.26 17.47 7.42
N SER A 116 -5.88 18.72 7.14
CA SER A 116 -4.81 19.40 7.89
C SER A 116 -5.18 19.58 9.36
N LYS A 117 -6.42 19.98 9.66
CA LYS A 117 -6.94 20.04 11.04
C LYS A 117 -7.05 18.65 11.66
N GLY A 118 -7.41 17.63 10.88
CA GLY A 118 -7.44 16.23 11.32
C GLY A 118 -6.06 15.70 11.71
N ILE A 119 -5.04 15.98 10.90
CA ILE A 119 -3.64 15.67 11.20
C ILE A 119 -3.16 16.47 12.41
N GLU A 120 -3.50 17.76 12.53
CA GLU A 120 -3.19 18.58 13.70
C GLU A 120 -3.78 17.98 14.99
N VAL A 121 -5.01 17.50 14.95
CA VAL A 121 -5.66 16.83 16.10
C VAL A 121 -4.95 15.51 16.41
N LEU A 122 -4.69 14.66 15.41
CA LEU A 122 -3.98 13.39 15.58
C LEU A 122 -2.55 13.58 16.11
N THR A 123 -1.87 14.65 15.69
CA THR A 123 -0.50 14.94 16.11
C THR A 123 -0.42 15.56 17.50
N ARG A 124 -1.48 16.23 17.97
CA ARG A 124 -1.62 16.74 19.34
C ARG A 124 -1.78 15.63 20.38
N THR A 125 -2.28 14.46 19.97
CA THR A 125 -2.48 13.27 20.82
C THR A 125 -1.53 12.13 20.48
N ASN A 126 -0.30 12.41 20.02
CA ASN A 126 0.70 11.38 19.75
C ASN A 126 0.98 10.57 21.04
N SER A 127 0.72 9.26 21.00
CA SER A 127 0.96 8.35 22.14
C SER A 127 2.43 8.06 22.40
N TYR A 128 3.33 8.52 21.52
CA TYR A 128 4.77 8.32 21.60
C TYR A 128 5.46 9.67 21.79
N SER A 129 6.33 9.77 22.80
CA SER A 129 7.13 10.97 23.09
C SER A 129 8.25 11.20 22.07
N ILE A 130 8.55 10.22 21.21
CA ILE A 130 9.61 10.32 20.22
C ILE A 130 9.04 10.58 18.80
N PRO A 131 9.54 11.61 18.09
CA PRO A 131 9.11 11.90 16.72
C PRO A 131 9.62 10.83 15.73
N TYR A 132 8.81 10.53 14.71
CA TYR A 132 9.18 9.60 13.65
C TYR A 132 10.18 10.26 12.68
N ASP A 133 11.40 9.71 12.60
CA ASP A 133 12.53 10.31 11.90
C ASP A 133 12.77 9.73 10.49
N GLY A 134 11.72 9.16 9.88
CA GLY A 134 11.78 8.61 8.52
C GLY A 134 12.29 7.16 8.40
N PRO A 135 12.41 6.64 7.17
CA PRO A 135 12.84 5.27 6.87
C PRO A 135 14.36 5.09 6.78
N SER A 136 15.14 6.18 6.90
CA SER A 136 16.60 6.18 6.73
C SER A 136 17.36 5.55 7.90
N LYS A 137 16.72 5.44 9.07
CA LYS A 137 17.33 4.82 10.26
C LYS A 137 17.19 3.31 10.23
N SER A 138 18.26 2.61 10.60
CA SER A 138 18.24 1.16 10.76
C SER A 138 17.27 0.75 11.88
N ALA A 139 16.76 -0.48 11.83
CA ALA A 139 15.82 -0.97 12.85
C ALA A 139 16.42 -0.79 14.27
N PHE A 140 17.69 -1.14 14.47
CA PHE A 140 18.36 -1.04 15.77
C PHE A 140 18.40 0.39 16.32
N GLU A 141 18.75 1.38 15.49
CA GLU A 141 18.77 2.80 15.90
C GLU A 141 17.39 3.34 16.25
N LYS A 142 16.33 2.77 15.65
CA LYS A 142 14.94 3.13 15.95
C LYS A 142 14.47 2.60 17.31
N TRP A 143 15.01 1.47 17.76
CA TRP A 143 14.68 0.84 19.05
C TRP A 143 15.52 1.37 20.23
N LEU A 144 16.75 1.85 19.96
CA LEU A 144 17.68 2.40 20.95
C LEU A 144 17.09 3.47 21.90
N PRO A 145 16.31 4.46 21.45
CA PRO A 145 15.72 5.46 22.35
C PRO A 145 14.63 4.90 23.26
N PHE A 146 13.91 3.83 22.84
CA PHE A 146 12.92 3.18 23.69
C PHE A 146 13.55 2.34 24.81
N THR A 147 14.78 1.85 24.63
CA THR A 147 15.50 1.10 25.66
C THR A 147 16.13 1.99 26.73
N LYS A 148 16.46 3.25 26.39
CA LYS A 148 17.12 4.20 27.29
C LYS A 148 16.17 4.83 28.33
N ASN A 149 14.91 5.04 27.96
CA ASN A 149 13.91 5.65 28.85
C ASN A 149 13.28 4.66 29.86
N LYS A 150 13.76 3.40 29.90
CA LYS A 150 13.23 2.36 30.79
C LYS A 150 14.13 2.10 32.02
N SER A 151 15.22 2.86 32.17
CA SER A 151 16.20 2.73 33.24
C SER A 151 16.12 3.83 34.31
N GLU A 152 14.97 4.48 34.45
CA GLU A 152 14.61 5.31 35.61
C GLU A 152 13.31 4.79 36.24
#